data_AF-A0A4J2FKL2-F1
#
_entry.id   AF-A0A4J2FKL2-F1
#
_cell.length_a   1.000
_cell.length_b   1.000
_cell.length_c   1.000
_cell.angle_alpha   90.00
_cell.angle_beta   90.00
_cell.angle_gamma   90.00
#
_symmetry.space_group_name_H-M   'P 1'
#
loop_
_entity.id
_entity.type
_entity.pdbx_description
1 polymer ?
#
loop_
_entity_poly.entity_id
_entity_poly.type
_entity_poly.pdbx_seq_one_letter_code
_entity_poly.pdbx_strand_id
1 'polypeptide(L)'
;MTIRTTHTYKYQYSLLFGDAGYLWLLLHLFSISKNQYYLQLANVSAKKLIENYDTLEEIDFALGKSGFLLSLIKYYQFTNDNTLKIFIHNSIGEIYHYFLQRDTAKESILDYSFAHEYCGIAYALFAYSKVLEPSMFYNDLHTFHTELKKLLEKVTSNTENLGNLQLSWCKGISGIILYLCMYDCDGNKDIISKYQ
;
A
#
# COMPACT_ATOMS: atom_id res chain seq x y z
N MET A 1 16.05 -33.67 6.07
CA MET A 1 16.57 -32.69 7.04
C MET A 1 15.51 -31.63 7.21
N THR A 2 14.73 -31.71 8.28
CA THR A 2 13.57 -30.83 8.51
C THR A 2 14.01 -29.74 9.48
N ILE A 3 14.46 -28.61 8.96
CA ILE A 3 14.63 -27.41 9.80
C ILE A 3 13.24 -26.81 9.99
N ARG A 4 12.47 -27.35 10.93
CA ARG A 4 11.31 -26.65 11.49
C ARG A 4 11.78 -25.96 12.75
N THR A 5 12.27 -24.74 12.59
CA THR A 5 12.30 -23.80 13.70
C THR A 5 11.16 -22.83 13.50
N THR A 6 10.17 -22.86 14.40
CA THR A 6 9.08 -21.88 14.49
C THR A 6 9.61 -20.56 15.04
N HIS A 7 10.58 -19.96 14.35
CA HIS A 7 10.98 -18.59 14.63
C HIS A 7 10.00 -17.67 13.90
N THR A 8 9.13 -17.02 14.66
CA THR A 8 8.39 -15.85 14.19
C THR A 8 9.35 -14.67 14.16
N TYR A 9 9.55 -14.08 12.98
CA TYR A 9 10.44 -12.94 12.81
C TYR A 9 9.63 -11.63 12.80
N LYS A 10 10.25 -10.52 13.23
CA LYS A 10 9.62 -9.20 13.16
C LYS A 10 9.19 -8.91 11.72
N TYR A 11 7.96 -8.47 11.54
CA TYR A 11 7.36 -8.16 10.23
C TYR A 11 7.22 -9.37 9.29
N GLN A 12 7.11 -10.59 9.83
CA GLN A 12 6.94 -11.82 9.03
C GLN A 12 5.78 -11.75 8.02
N TYR A 13 4.71 -11.02 8.33
CA TYR A 13 3.53 -10.92 7.45
C TYR A 13 3.52 -9.65 6.60
N SER A 14 4.57 -8.83 6.69
CA SER A 14 4.65 -7.56 5.98
C SER A 14 4.81 -7.70 4.47
N LEU A 15 4.54 -6.61 3.76
CA LEU A 15 4.80 -6.50 2.34
C LEU A 15 6.30 -6.42 2.03
N LEU A 16 7.07 -5.69 2.84
CA LEU A 16 8.48 -5.41 2.57
C LEU A 16 9.39 -6.59 2.89
N PHE A 17 9.13 -7.32 3.97
CA PHE A 17 10.02 -8.37 4.47
C PHE A 17 9.37 -9.76 4.54
N GLY A 18 8.06 -9.85 4.27
CA GLY A 18 7.26 -10.97 4.72
C GLY A 18 6.42 -11.68 3.66
N ASP A 19 5.50 -12.50 4.16
CA ASP A 19 4.63 -13.37 3.38
C ASP A 19 3.69 -12.59 2.44
N ALA A 20 3.35 -11.33 2.74
CA ALA A 20 2.53 -10.51 1.84
C ALA A 20 3.33 -10.10 0.60
N GLY A 21 4.59 -9.71 0.76
CA GLY A 21 5.51 -9.46 -0.37
C GLY A 21 5.73 -10.70 -1.22
N TYR A 22 5.89 -11.85 -0.56
CA TYR A 22 6.00 -13.14 -1.24
C TYR A 22 4.75 -13.47 -2.05
N LEU A 23 3.55 -13.31 -1.48
CA LEU A 23 2.28 -13.44 -2.20
C LEU A 23 2.24 -12.50 -3.41
N TRP A 24 2.59 -11.22 -3.24
CA TRP A 24 2.60 -10.24 -4.32
C TRP A 24 3.46 -10.67 -5.52
N LEU A 25 4.66 -11.18 -5.23
CA LEU A 25 5.60 -11.70 -6.21
C LEU A 25 5.05 -12.94 -6.92
N LEU A 26 4.51 -13.92 -6.19
CA LEU A 26 3.92 -15.12 -6.77
C LEU A 26 2.80 -14.78 -7.75
N LEU A 27 1.93 -13.82 -7.39
CA LEU A 27 0.85 -13.36 -8.27
C LEU A 27 1.38 -12.61 -9.48
N HIS A 28 2.47 -11.86 -9.34
CA HIS A 28 3.13 -11.23 -10.48
C HIS A 28 3.71 -12.29 -11.43
N LEU A 29 4.47 -13.26 -10.91
CA LEU A 29 5.03 -14.37 -11.69
C LEU A 29 3.92 -15.19 -12.37
N PHE A 30 2.81 -15.45 -11.69
CA PHE A 30 1.65 -16.09 -12.29
C PHE A 30 1.06 -15.23 -13.41
N SER A 31 0.91 -13.92 -13.21
CA SER A 31 0.33 -13.02 -14.20
C SER A 31 1.09 -13.00 -15.52
N ILE A 32 2.42 -13.09 -15.48
CA ILE A 32 3.29 -13.07 -16.66
C ILE A 32 3.50 -14.46 -17.27
N SER A 33 3.63 -15.52 -16.46
CA SER A 33 3.98 -16.86 -16.95
C SER A 33 2.78 -17.78 -17.17
N LYS A 34 1.65 -17.49 -16.52
CA LYS A 34 0.47 -18.36 -16.41
C LYS A 34 0.75 -19.75 -15.82
N ASN A 35 1.90 -19.94 -15.17
CA ASN A 35 2.25 -21.23 -14.55
C ASN A 35 1.45 -21.44 -13.25
N GLN A 36 0.62 -22.48 -13.25
CA GLN A 36 -0.28 -22.83 -12.14
C GLN A 36 0.45 -23.14 -10.83
N TYR A 37 1.72 -23.53 -10.90
CA TYR A 37 2.55 -23.72 -9.70
C TYR A 37 2.60 -22.45 -8.82
N TYR A 38 2.74 -21.27 -9.43
CA TYR A 38 2.77 -20.02 -8.67
C TYR A 38 1.43 -19.69 -8.04
N LEU A 39 0.31 -20.01 -8.70
CA LEU A 39 -1.02 -19.83 -8.12
C LEU A 39 -1.25 -20.79 -6.94
N GLN A 40 -0.78 -22.04 -7.03
CA GLN A 40 -0.86 -23.00 -5.92
C GLN A 40 -0.09 -22.50 -4.69
N LEU A 41 1.12 -21.96 -4.88
CA LEU A 41 1.88 -21.35 -3.80
C LEU A 41 1.18 -20.09 -3.25
N ALA A 42 0.60 -19.27 -4.13
CA ALA A 42 -0.14 -18.07 -3.72
C ALA A 42 -1.34 -18.43 -2.84
N ASN A 43 -2.08 -19.49 -3.15
CA ASN A 43 -3.21 -19.96 -2.35
C ASN A 43 -2.78 -20.32 -0.91
N VAL A 44 -1.66 -21.02 -0.76
CA VAL A 44 -1.10 -21.37 0.56
C VAL A 44 -0.68 -20.11 1.32
N SER A 45 0.00 -19.17 0.64
CA SER A 45 0.45 -17.92 1.23
C SER A 45 -0.72 -17.05 1.68
N ALA A 46 -1.75 -16.90 0.85
CA ALA A 46 -2.93 -16.10 1.14
C ALA A 46 -3.71 -16.64 2.35
N LYS A 47 -3.87 -17.97 2.45
CA LYS A 47 -4.50 -18.59 3.63
C LYS A 47 -3.74 -18.26 4.92
N LYS A 48 -2.41 -18.40 4.90
CA LYS A 48 -1.55 -18.07 6.05
C LYS A 48 -1.69 -16.61 6.45
N LEU A 49 -1.74 -15.70 5.46
CA LEU A 49 -1.95 -14.29 5.72
C LEU A 49 -3.29 -14.07 6.43
N ILE A 50 -4.41 -14.50 5.84
CA ILE A 50 -5.76 -14.31 6.42
C ILE A 50 -5.83 -14.78 7.88
N GLU A 51 -5.27 -15.94 8.18
CA GLU A 51 -5.23 -16.51 9.55
C GLU A 51 -4.43 -15.68 10.56
N ASN A 52 -3.54 -14.80 10.09
CA ASN A 52 -2.61 -14.03 10.92
C ASN A 52 -2.81 -12.51 10.83
N TYR A 53 -3.85 -12.03 10.14
CA TYR A 53 -4.08 -10.60 9.94
C TYR A 53 -4.16 -9.81 11.26
N ASP A 54 -4.84 -10.36 12.27
CA ASP A 54 -5.01 -9.70 13.58
C ASP A 54 -3.70 -9.63 14.39
N THR A 55 -2.64 -10.31 13.95
CA THR A 55 -1.33 -10.25 14.60
C THR A 55 -0.48 -9.06 14.13
N LEU A 56 -0.90 -8.34 13.08
CA LEU A 56 -0.20 -7.14 12.62
C LEU A 56 -0.53 -5.95 13.54
N GLU A 57 0.51 -5.34 14.10
CA GLU A 57 0.41 -4.12 14.90
C GLU A 57 0.51 -2.85 14.04
N GLU A 58 1.36 -2.87 13.01
CA GLU A 58 1.56 -1.72 12.12
C GLU A 58 0.40 -1.56 11.14
N ILE A 59 0.06 -0.32 10.78
CA ILE A 59 -0.99 0.00 9.81
C ILE A 59 -0.43 0.29 8.41
N ASP A 60 0.85 0.64 8.33
CA ASP A 60 1.47 1.19 7.13
C ASP A 60 1.55 0.22 5.93
N PHE A 61 2.06 0.73 4.82
CA PHE A 61 2.20 -0.04 3.58
C PHE A 61 3.33 -1.06 3.63
N ALA A 62 4.49 -0.71 4.16
CA ALA A 62 5.68 -1.56 4.07
C ALA A 62 5.60 -2.73 5.05
N LEU A 63 5.17 -2.47 6.28
CA LEU A 63 5.24 -3.35 7.44
C LEU A 63 3.86 -3.82 7.90
N GLY A 64 2.83 -3.01 7.63
CA GLY A 64 1.53 -3.14 8.25
C GLY A 64 0.38 -3.66 7.40
N LYS A 65 -0.81 -3.46 7.95
CA LYS A 65 -2.09 -3.93 7.42
C LYS A 65 -2.39 -3.39 6.02
N SER A 66 -1.95 -2.17 5.67
CA SER A 66 -2.21 -1.60 4.34
C SER A 66 -1.58 -2.41 3.21
N GLY A 67 -0.27 -2.70 3.28
CA GLY A 67 0.40 -3.48 2.23
C GLY A 67 0.01 -4.96 2.23
N PHE A 68 -0.31 -5.48 3.42
CA PHE A 68 -0.90 -6.79 3.58
C PHE A 68 -2.22 -6.90 2.80
N LEU A 69 -3.16 -5.98 3.04
CA LEU A 69 -4.47 -5.99 2.39
C LEU A 69 -4.36 -5.76 0.89
N LEU A 70 -3.42 -4.90 0.46
CA LEU A 70 -3.11 -4.70 -0.94
C LEU A 70 -2.76 -6.02 -1.64
N SER A 71 -1.96 -6.88 -0.99
CA SER A 71 -1.61 -8.20 -1.52
C SER A 71 -2.80 -9.13 -1.65
N LEU A 72 -3.73 -9.08 -0.68
CA LEU A 72 -4.97 -9.85 -0.74
C LEU A 72 -5.95 -9.31 -1.79
N ILE A 73 -6.03 -8.00 -2.00
CA ILE A 73 -6.81 -7.39 -3.08
C ILE A 73 -6.30 -7.88 -4.43
N LYS A 74 -4.98 -7.89 -4.64
CA LYS A 74 -4.37 -8.45 -5.85
C LYS A 74 -4.67 -9.93 -6.00
N TYR A 75 -4.60 -10.70 -4.93
CA TYR A 75 -4.96 -12.13 -4.94
C TYR A 75 -6.41 -12.36 -5.36
N TYR A 76 -7.33 -11.57 -4.82
CA TYR A 76 -8.75 -11.63 -5.17
C TYR A 76 -9.00 -11.45 -6.68
N GLN A 77 -8.25 -10.58 -7.36
CA GLN A 77 -8.39 -10.38 -8.81
C GLN A 77 -8.14 -11.66 -9.63
N PHE A 78 -7.42 -12.65 -9.09
CA PHE A 78 -7.16 -13.93 -9.75
C PHE A 78 -8.13 -15.05 -9.34
N THR A 79 -8.77 -14.95 -8.17
CA THR A 79 -9.59 -16.04 -7.62
C THR A 79 -11.08 -15.74 -7.63
N ASN A 80 -11.47 -14.46 -7.55
CA ASN A 80 -12.86 -14.02 -7.34
C ASN A 80 -13.54 -14.74 -6.16
N ASP A 81 -12.78 -15.05 -5.11
CA ASP A 81 -13.27 -15.74 -3.92
C ASP A 81 -14.15 -14.80 -3.07
N ASN A 82 -15.41 -15.18 -2.85
CA ASN A 82 -16.37 -14.40 -2.08
C ASN A 82 -16.05 -14.34 -0.58
N THR A 83 -15.48 -15.40 0.00
CA THR A 83 -15.04 -15.39 1.40
C THR A 83 -13.89 -14.42 1.59
N LEU A 84 -12.93 -14.43 0.66
CA LEU A 84 -11.84 -13.44 0.63
C LEU A 84 -12.38 -12.01 0.46
N LYS A 85 -13.35 -11.80 -0.43
CA LYS A 85 -13.98 -10.49 -0.62
C LYS A 85 -14.57 -9.95 0.70
N ILE A 86 -15.32 -10.79 1.42
CA ILE A 86 -15.92 -10.42 2.71
C ILE A 86 -14.83 -10.06 3.73
N PHE A 87 -13.77 -10.89 3.80
CA PHE A 87 -12.64 -10.61 4.68
C PHE A 87 -12.01 -9.25 4.39
N ILE A 88 -11.64 -8.98 3.12
CA ILE A 88 -11.04 -7.70 2.71
C ILE A 88 -11.98 -6.53 3.04
N HIS A 89 -13.28 -6.65 2.75
CA HIS A 89 -14.28 -5.61 3.03
C HIS A 89 -14.35 -5.27 4.53
N ASN A 90 -14.30 -6.28 5.41
CA ASN A 90 -14.34 -6.03 6.85
C ASN A 90 -13.03 -5.39 7.33
N SER A 91 -11.89 -5.87 6.85
CA SER A 91 -10.57 -5.40 7.26
C SER A 91 -10.21 -4.00 6.72
N ILE A 92 -10.73 -3.61 5.55
CA ILE A 92 -10.41 -2.30 4.96
C ILE A 92 -10.87 -1.13 5.84
N GLY A 93 -11.92 -1.35 6.65
CA GLY A 93 -12.45 -0.36 7.58
C GLY A 93 -11.44 0.10 8.63
N GLU A 94 -10.53 -0.77 9.06
CA GLU A 94 -9.50 -0.42 10.05
C GLU A 94 -8.49 0.58 9.50
N ILE A 95 -7.93 0.29 8.31
CA ILE A 95 -6.95 1.20 7.69
C ILE A 95 -7.62 2.50 7.24
N TYR A 96 -8.90 2.44 6.86
CA TYR A 96 -9.69 3.62 6.54
C TYR A 96 -9.94 4.50 7.77
N HIS A 97 -10.27 3.90 8.90
CA HIS A 97 -10.46 4.64 10.15
C HIS A 97 -9.18 5.38 10.56
N TYR A 98 -8.02 4.72 10.47
CA TYR A 98 -6.73 5.36 10.72
C TYR A 98 -6.47 6.52 9.74
N PHE A 99 -6.77 6.33 8.45
CA PHE A 99 -6.60 7.36 7.42
C PHE A 99 -7.44 8.62 7.67
N LEU A 100 -8.64 8.48 8.26
CA LEU A 100 -9.51 9.60 8.60
C LEU A 100 -9.03 10.39 9.83
N GLN A 101 -8.19 9.81 10.68
CA GLN A 101 -7.68 10.48 11.89
C GLN A 101 -6.50 11.42 11.64
N ARG A 102 -6.02 11.53 10.39
CA ARG A 102 -4.92 12.43 9.99
C ARG A 102 -5.21 13.89 10.37
N ASP A 103 -4.22 14.59 10.91
CA ASP A 103 -4.33 16.01 11.29
C ASP A 103 -3.75 16.88 10.17
N THR A 104 -4.61 17.26 9.23
CA THR A 104 -4.22 18.03 8.03
C THR A 104 -3.64 19.41 8.35
N ALA A 105 -3.77 19.91 9.58
CA ALA A 105 -3.27 21.23 9.98
C ALA A 105 -1.81 21.21 10.50
N LYS A 106 -1.25 20.05 10.85
CA LYS A 106 0.05 19.94 11.55
C LYS A 106 1.09 19.06 10.87
N GLU A 107 0.74 18.42 9.76
CA GLU A 107 1.59 17.41 9.13
C GLU A 107 2.66 18.02 8.22
N SER A 108 3.90 17.55 8.41
CA SER A 108 5.01 17.74 7.48
C SER A 108 4.75 16.96 6.19
N ILE A 109 5.32 17.38 5.06
CA ILE A 109 5.21 16.60 3.81
C ILE A 109 5.71 15.16 3.98
N LEU A 110 6.64 14.91 4.90
CA LEU A 110 7.19 13.57 5.16
C LEU A 110 6.18 12.64 5.86
N ASP A 111 5.20 13.21 6.58
CA ASP A 111 4.09 12.48 7.19
C ASP A 111 3.11 11.96 6.11
N TYR A 112 3.35 12.29 4.83
CA TYR A 112 2.65 11.74 3.69
C TYR A 112 3.50 10.70 2.93
N SER A 113 4.66 10.29 3.46
CA SER A 113 5.53 9.34 2.75
C SER A 113 4.85 7.99 2.47
N PHE A 114 5.41 7.25 1.51
CA PHE A 114 4.71 6.10 0.95
C PHE A 114 4.80 4.84 1.81
N ALA A 115 6.00 4.48 2.26
CA ALA A 115 6.21 3.18 2.88
C ALA A 115 5.56 3.09 4.27
N HIS A 116 5.68 4.16 5.04
CA HIS A 116 5.36 4.15 6.46
C HIS A 116 4.21 5.06 6.85
N GLU A 117 3.72 5.90 5.93
CA GLU A 117 2.73 6.93 6.24
C GLU A 117 1.54 6.91 5.26
N TYR A 118 0.79 8.02 5.18
CA TYR A 118 -0.54 8.05 4.61
C TYR A 118 -0.65 7.73 3.11
N CYS A 119 0.38 7.99 2.29
CA CYS A 119 0.28 7.69 0.85
C CYS A 119 0.16 6.19 0.57
N GLY A 120 0.83 5.35 1.36
CA GLY A 120 0.72 3.90 1.25
C GLY A 120 -0.68 3.40 1.62
N ILE A 121 -1.24 3.95 2.70
CA ILE A 121 -2.60 3.65 3.16
C ILE A 121 -3.63 4.09 2.11
N ALA A 122 -3.51 5.32 1.63
CA ALA A 122 -4.37 5.87 0.56
C ALA A 122 -4.32 5.00 -0.70
N TYR A 123 -3.15 4.48 -1.06
CA TYR A 123 -3.01 3.59 -2.21
C TYR A 123 -3.75 2.26 -2.02
N ALA A 124 -3.70 1.65 -0.83
CA ALA A 124 -4.46 0.43 -0.55
C ALA A 124 -5.97 0.66 -0.62
N LEU A 125 -6.46 1.78 -0.07
CA LEU A 125 -7.86 2.20 -0.17
C LEU A 125 -8.29 2.42 -1.64
N PHE A 126 -7.44 3.08 -2.42
CA PHE A 126 -7.68 3.29 -3.85
C PHE A 126 -7.75 1.97 -4.62
N ALA A 127 -6.80 1.05 -4.38
CA ALA A 127 -6.79 -0.27 -5.00
C ALA A 127 -8.05 -1.07 -4.65
N TYR A 128 -8.48 -1.02 -3.40
CA TYR A 128 -9.75 -1.61 -2.96
C TYR A 128 -10.93 -1.03 -3.76
N SER A 129 -11.06 0.30 -3.83
CA SER A 129 -12.15 0.94 -4.56
C SER A 129 -12.15 0.61 -6.05
N LYS A 130 -10.98 0.45 -6.67
CA LYS A 130 -10.90 0.06 -8.09
C LYS A 130 -11.34 -1.38 -8.36
N VAL A 131 -11.12 -2.29 -7.42
CA VAL A 131 -11.33 -3.73 -7.63
C VAL A 131 -12.68 -4.20 -7.12
N LEU A 132 -13.12 -3.72 -5.96
CA LEU A 132 -14.24 -4.30 -5.22
C LEU A 132 -15.45 -3.39 -5.17
N GLU A 133 -15.26 -2.14 -4.79
CA GLU A 133 -16.36 -1.19 -4.56
C GLU A 133 -16.01 0.18 -5.12
N PRO A 134 -16.30 0.39 -6.42
CA PRO A 134 -16.13 1.69 -7.05
C PRO A 134 -16.82 2.76 -6.23
N SER A 135 -16.15 3.90 -6.07
CA SER A 135 -16.59 5.11 -5.35
C SER A 135 -16.56 5.11 -3.82
N MET A 136 -16.37 3.98 -3.12
CA MET A 136 -16.49 3.92 -1.64
C MET A 136 -15.68 5.01 -0.91
N PHE A 137 -14.45 5.28 -1.36
CA PHE A 137 -13.54 6.25 -0.74
C PHE A 137 -13.22 7.46 -1.63
N TYR A 138 -13.98 7.67 -2.72
CA TYR A 138 -13.60 8.63 -3.76
C TYR A 138 -13.42 10.06 -3.22
N ASN A 139 -14.39 10.56 -2.45
CA ASN A 139 -14.34 11.94 -1.96
C ASN A 139 -13.15 12.19 -1.02
N ASP A 140 -12.89 11.28 -0.09
CA ASP A 140 -11.82 11.42 0.88
C ASP A 140 -10.44 11.26 0.24
N LEU A 141 -10.28 10.32 -0.68
CA LEU A 141 -9.03 10.15 -1.45
C LEU A 141 -8.78 11.33 -2.39
N HIS A 142 -9.82 11.86 -3.03
CA HIS A 142 -9.71 13.04 -3.88
C HIS A 142 -9.32 14.29 -3.08
N THR A 143 -9.90 14.45 -1.89
CA THR A 143 -9.56 15.55 -0.96
C THR A 143 -8.10 15.43 -0.51
N PHE A 144 -7.71 14.25 -0.01
CA PHE A 144 -6.32 13.96 0.38
C PHE A 144 -5.33 14.24 -0.75
N HIS A 145 -5.65 13.78 -1.96
CA HIS A 145 -4.83 14.03 -3.14
C HIS A 145 -4.66 15.52 -3.43
N THR A 146 -5.74 16.29 -3.37
CA THR A 146 -5.73 17.74 -3.61
C THR A 146 -4.89 18.48 -2.55
N GLU A 147 -4.99 18.07 -1.29
CA GLU A 147 -4.17 18.61 -0.19
C GLU A 147 -2.69 18.29 -0.40
N LEU A 148 -2.38 17.05 -0.73
CA LEU A 148 -1.02 16.58 -0.99
C LEU A 148 -0.34 17.34 -2.13
N LYS A 149 -1.06 17.61 -3.24
CA LYS A 149 -0.57 18.45 -4.34
C LYS A 149 -0.16 19.85 -3.84
N LYS A 150 -1.02 20.51 -3.06
CA LYS A 150 -0.73 21.85 -2.49
C LYS A 150 0.48 21.84 -1.56
N LEU A 151 0.67 20.77 -0.78
CA LEU A 151 1.83 20.64 0.09
C LEU A 151 3.12 20.46 -0.73
N LEU A 152 3.11 19.62 -1.76
CA LEU A 152 4.26 19.43 -2.64
C LEU A 152 4.67 20.72 -3.37
N GLU A 153 3.70 21.54 -3.80
CA GLU A 153 3.99 22.83 -4.44
C GLU A 153 4.74 23.78 -3.52
N LYS A 154 4.40 23.80 -2.22
CA LYS A 154 5.11 24.59 -1.20
C LYS A 154 6.54 24.09 -0.97
N VAL A 155 6.80 22.80 -1.17
CA VAL A 155 8.12 22.19 -0.99
C VAL A 155 8.99 22.38 -2.23
N THR A 156 8.42 22.33 -3.43
CA THR A 156 9.15 22.54 -4.71
C THR A 156 9.84 23.90 -4.81
N SER A 157 9.38 24.93 -4.10
CA SER A 157 10.00 26.25 -4.13
C SER A 157 11.31 26.34 -3.35
N ASN A 158 11.76 25.28 -2.68
CA ASN A 158 12.95 25.29 -1.81
C ASN A 158 13.70 23.94 -1.75
N THR A 159 13.78 23.21 -2.88
CA THR A 159 14.31 21.83 -2.95
C THR A 159 15.83 21.70 -2.76
N GLU A 160 16.60 22.79 -2.90
CA GLU A 160 18.06 22.81 -2.79
C GLU A 160 18.58 22.39 -1.39
N ASN A 161 17.71 22.36 -0.37
CA ASN A 161 18.05 22.03 1.01
C ASN A 161 17.62 20.63 1.48
N LEU A 162 17.10 19.77 0.59
CA LEU A 162 16.61 18.45 0.97
C LEU A 162 17.73 17.40 1.01
N GLY A 163 17.83 16.68 2.12
CA GLY A 163 18.76 15.56 2.28
C GLY A 163 18.25 14.26 1.65
N ASN A 164 19.16 13.30 1.46
CA ASN A 164 18.88 12.02 0.78
C ASN A 164 17.66 11.25 1.35
N LEU A 165 17.44 11.29 2.67
CA LEU A 165 16.29 10.60 3.28
C LEU A 165 14.96 11.26 2.89
N GLN A 166 14.93 12.59 2.81
CA GLN A 166 13.74 13.37 2.41
C GLN A 166 13.42 13.20 0.93
N LEU A 167 14.39 12.74 0.13
CA LEU A 167 14.21 12.36 -1.27
C LEU A 167 13.96 10.85 -1.46
N SER A 168 14.06 10.04 -0.40
CA SER A 168 13.93 8.58 -0.54
C SER A 168 12.51 8.13 -0.93
N TRP A 169 12.41 6.92 -1.50
CA TRP A 169 11.11 6.33 -1.80
C TRP A 169 10.29 5.99 -0.54
N CYS A 170 10.97 5.59 0.54
CA CYS A 170 10.29 5.06 1.72
C CYS A 170 9.73 6.16 2.60
N LYS A 171 10.56 7.17 2.92
CA LYS A 171 10.26 8.25 3.86
C LYS A 171 10.19 9.63 3.23
N GLY A 172 10.44 9.71 1.92
CA GLY A 172 10.65 10.96 1.24
C GLY A 172 9.69 11.21 0.08
N ILE A 173 9.96 12.31 -0.61
CA ILE A 173 9.13 12.85 -1.67
C ILE A 173 8.99 11.87 -2.84
N SER A 174 10.02 11.09 -3.19
CA SER A 174 9.91 10.13 -4.28
C SER A 174 8.81 9.08 -4.04
N GLY A 175 8.53 8.71 -2.80
CA GLY A 175 7.39 7.84 -2.47
C GLY A 175 6.05 8.52 -2.72
N ILE A 176 5.97 9.81 -2.41
CA ILE A 176 4.78 10.63 -2.65
C ILE A 176 4.53 10.77 -4.16
N ILE A 177 5.59 11.04 -4.93
CA ILE A 177 5.51 11.09 -6.40
C ILE A 177 5.07 9.74 -6.96
N LEU A 178 5.59 8.63 -6.45
CA LEU A 178 5.14 7.29 -6.82
C LEU A 178 3.63 7.10 -6.57
N TYR A 179 3.12 7.54 -5.42
CA TYR A 179 1.68 7.51 -5.16
C TYR A 179 0.87 8.28 -6.20
N LEU A 180 1.29 9.51 -6.53
CA LEU A 180 0.60 10.33 -7.53
C LEU A 180 0.56 9.65 -8.91
N CYS A 181 1.68 9.03 -9.32
CA CYS A 181 1.75 8.24 -10.55
C CYS A 181 0.74 7.09 -10.57
N MET A 182 0.56 6.39 -9.45
CA MET A 182 -0.34 5.24 -9.36
C MET A 182 -1.81 5.62 -9.21
N TYR A 183 -2.09 6.78 -8.59
CA TYR A 183 -3.45 7.30 -8.44
C TYR A 183 -3.99 7.83 -9.76
N ASP A 184 -3.28 8.76 -10.41
CA ASP A 184 -3.60 9.33 -11.71
C ASP A 184 -2.36 9.99 -12.32
N CYS A 185 -1.58 9.24 -13.10
CA CYS A 185 -0.35 9.76 -13.71
C CYS A 185 -0.63 10.97 -14.62
N ASP A 186 -1.66 10.91 -15.46
CA ASP A 186 -1.95 11.95 -16.45
C ASP A 186 -2.43 13.24 -15.80
N GLY A 187 -3.32 13.15 -14.81
CA GLY A 187 -3.81 14.30 -14.04
C GLY A 187 -2.77 14.95 -13.12
N ASN A 188 -1.59 14.32 -12.96
CA ASN A 188 -0.53 14.79 -12.06
C ASN A 188 0.80 15.11 -12.74
N LYS A 189 0.85 15.08 -14.08
CA LYS A 189 2.08 15.38 -14.85
C LYS A 189 2.71 16.72 -14.48
N ASP A 190 1.87 17.72 -14.18
CA ASP A 190 2.27 19.07 -13.79
C ASP A 190 3.14 19.11 -12.53
N ILE A 191 2.84 18.25 -11.55
CA ILE A 191 3.63 18.14 -10.32
C ILE A 191 4.75 17.12 -10.48
N ILE A 192 4.48 15.96 -11.08
CA ILE A 192 5.47 14.88 -11.25
C ILE A 192 6.71 15.37 -12.01
N SER A 193 6.53 16.15 -13.07
CA SER A 193 7.64 16.68 -13.89
C SER A 193 8.56 17.65 -13.14
N LYS A 194 8.13 18.25 -12.03
CA LYS A 194 8.97 19.15 -11.21
C LYS A 194 10.02 18.40 -10.38
N TYR A 195 9.92 17.07 -10.33
CA TYR A 195 10.78 16.19 -9.53
C TYR A 195 11.55 15.16 -10.39
N GLN A 196 11.69 15.42 -11.69
CA GLN A 196 12.53 14.67 -12.64
C GLN A 196 13.93 15.28 -12.71
#